data_AF-A0A2A9M652-F1
#
_entry.id   AF-A0A2A9M652-F1
#
_cell.length_a   1.000
_cell.length_b   1.000
_cell.length_c   1.000
_cell.angle_alpha   90.00
_cell.angle_beta   90.00
_cell.angle_gamma   90.00
#
_symmetry.space_group_name_H-M   'P 1'
#
loop_
_entity.id
_entity.type
_entity.pdbx_description
1 polymer ?
#
loop_
_entity_poly.entity_id
_entity_poly.type
_entity_poly.pdbx_seq_one_letter_code
_entity_poly.pdbx_strand_id
1 'polypeptide(L)'
;MPTSPILSARSTKGSTTRCIPLAPPLEGDEELAELYHWVDSIPLSRPKRNISRDFSDGVLMAELVNHCLPRVAELHNYSAANSVEKKTYNWQTMNRKVFHRLGMQLNQKDISDVVSAQPGAVERVIRLFRRQVRLARASSAGLNVVLLFNDDGMGKDSSEVFVC
;
A
#
# COMPACT_ATOMS: atom_id res chain seq x y z
N MET A 1 -32.47 34.00 -39.42
CA MET A 1 -32.36 34.52 -38.04
C MET A 1 -32.49 33.34 -37.09
N PRO A 2 -31.68 33.27 -36.03
CA PRO A 2 -30.38 32.63 -36.12
C PRO A 2 -30.29 31.24 -35.47
N THR A 3 -29.34 30.49 -36.01
CA THR A 3 -28.56 29.40 -35.45
C THR A 3 -28.26 29.56 -33.96
N SER A 4 -28.35 28.45 -33.22
CA SER A 4 -27.90 28.31 -31.84
C SER A 4 -27.51 26.84 -31.58
N PRO A 5 -26.55 26.59 -30.68
CA PRO A 5 -25.25 26.06 -31.11
C PRO A 5 -25.06 24.58 -30.79
N ILE A 6 -24.12 23.98 -31.52
CA ILE A 6 -23.49 22.69 -31.20
C ILE A 6 -22.82 22.81 -29.83
N LEU A 7 -23.41 22.19 -28.81
CA LEU A 7 -22.74 21.94 -27.54
C LEU A 7 -21.68 20.85 -27.77
N SER A 8 -20.44 21.31 -27.91
CA SER A 8 -19.24 20.48 -27.83
C SER A 8 -19.23 19.77 -26.47
N ALA A 9 -19.47 18.47 -26.48
CA ALA A 9 -19.21 17.62 -25.33
C ALA A 9 -17.69 17.61 -25.10
N ARG A 10 -17.25 18.45 -24.17
CA ARG A 10 -15.88 18.51 -23.68
C ARG A 10 -15.50 17.14 -23.12
N SER A 11 -14.60 16.46 -23.82
CA SER A 11 -13.87 15.30 -23.32
C SER A 11 -13.14 15.71 -22.04
N THR A 12 -13.70 15.34 -20.88
CA THR A 12 -12.95 15.34 -19.63
C THR A 12 -12.03 14.13 -19.65
N LYS A 13 -10.81 14.33 -20.14
CA LYS A 13 -9.68 13.42 -19.87
C LYS A 13 -9.38 13.51 -18.37
N GLY A 14 -10.15 12.80 -17.56
CA GLY A 14 -9.85 12.54 -16.16
C GLY A 14 -8.74 11.52 -16.09
N SER A 15 -7.53 12.01 -15.82
CA SER A 15 -6.32 11.23 -15.57
C SER A 15 -6.63 10.09 -14.59
N THR A 16 -6.71 8.87 -15.13
CA THR A 16 -6.85 7.65 -14.32
C THR A 16 -5.48 7.29 -13.79
N THR A 17 -5.03 8.02 -12.76
CA THR A 17 -4.11 7.42 -11.79
C THR A 17 -4.89 6.24 -11.20
N ARG A 18 -4.48 5.01 -11.52
CA ARG A 18 -5.06 3.79 -10.97
C ARG A 18 -4.71 3.72 -9.48
N CYS A 19 -5.33 4.58 -8.67
CA CYS A 19 -5.56 4.27 -7.28
C CYS A 19 -6.35 2.97 -7.31
N ILE A 20 -5.71 1.85 -6.98
CA ILE A 20 -6.41 0.58 -6.85
C ILE A 20 -7.46 0.84 -5.76
N PRO A 21 -8.77 0.89 -6.07
CA PRO A 21 -9.77 1.03 -5.04
C PRO A 21 -9.55 -0.14 -4.09
N LEU A 22 -9.38 0.18 -2.80
CA LEU A 22 -9.12 -0.79 -1.76
C LEU A 22 -10.11 -1.95 -1.96
N ALA A 23 -9.56 -3.17 -2.08
CA ALA A 23 -10.33 -4.37 -2.38
C ALA A 23 -11.62 -4.42 -1.54
N PRO A 24 -12.70 -5.02 -2.06
CA PRO A 24 -13.95 -5.15 -1.32
C PRO A 24 -13.71 -5.66 0.11
N PRO A 25 -14.57 -5.28 1.07
CA PRO A 25 -14.50 -5.76 2.45
C PRO A 25 -14.28 -7.27 2.49
N LEU A 26 -13.55 -7.74 3.51
CA LEU A 26 -13.22 -9.16 3.64
C LEU A 26 -14.49 -9.90 4.11
N GLU A 27 -15.21 -10.58 3.21
CA GLU A 27 -16.57 -11.08 3.51
C GLU A 27 -16.62 -12.54 4.00
N GLY A 28 -15.49 -13.17 4.38
CA GLY A 28 -15.47 -14.55 4.86
C GLY A 28 -14.51 -14.81 6.01
N ASP A 29 -15.02 -15.40 7.09
CA ASP A 29 -14.25 -15.78 8.29
C ASP A 29 -13.07 -16.71 7.97
N GLU A 30 -13.23 -17.57 6.96
CA GLU A 30 -12.19 -18.51 6.50
C GLU A 30 -11.01 -17.78 5.83
N GLU A 31 -11.27 -16.82 4.96
CA GLU A 31 -10.22 -16.04 4.29
C GLU A 31 -9.46 -15.15 5.30
N LEU A 32 -10.17 -14.66 6.31
CA LEU A 32 -9.59 -13.91 7.41
C LEU A 32 -8.68 -14.80 8.27
N ALA A 33 -9.13 -16.02 8.61
CA ALA A 33 -8.34 -16.99 9.34
C ALA A 33 -7.05 -17.38 8.58
N GLU A 34 -7.14 -17.61 7.27
CA GLU A 34 -5.96 -17.86 6.45
C GLU A 34 -4.97 -16.69 6.43
N LEU A 35 -5.48 -15.45 6.37
CA LEU A 35 -4.64 -14.25 6.41
C LEU A 35 -3.90 -14.16 7.73
N TYR A 36 -4.58 -14.42 8.85
CA TYR A 36 -3.99 -14.41 10.18
C TYR A 36 -2.95 -15.53 10.36
N HIS A 37 -3.26 -16.76 9.95
CA HIS A 37 -2.27 -17.85 9.93
C HIS A 37 -1.04 -17.52 9.10
N TRP A 38 -1.21 -16.88 7.94
CA TRP A 38 -0.08 -16.44 7.13
C TRP A 38 0.77 -15.39 7.84
N VAL A 39 0.15 -14.39 8.48
CA VAL A 39 0.85 -13.38 9.28
C VAL A 39 1.57 -14.01 10.48
N ASP A 40 1.01 -15.05 11.08
CA ASP A 40 1.63 -15.80 12.19
C ASP A 40 2.74 -16.75 11.79
N SER A 41 2.75 -17.21 10.53
CA SER A 41 3.87 -17.97 9.98
C SER A 41 5.16 -17.14 9.83
N ILE A 42 5.05 -15.81 9.87
CA ILE A 42 6.18 -14.89 9.73
C ILE A 42 6.71 -14.54 11.12
N PRO A 43 8.02 -14.73 11.38
CA PRO A 43 8.64 -14.40 12.66
C PRO A 43 8.72 -12.88 12.83
N LEU A 44 7.70 -12.30 13.48
CA LEU A 44 7.70 -10.90 13.91
C LEU A 44 8.33 -10.76 15.31
N SER A 45 8.84 -9.58 15.62
CA SER A 45 9.55 -9.31 16.87
C SER A 45 8.67 -9.39 18.12
N ARG A 46 7.35 -9.29 17.97
CA ARG A 46 6.38 -9.24 19.08
C ARG A 46 5.19 -10.17 18.84
N PRO A 47 4.66 -10.82 19.89
CA PRO A 47 3.45 -11.62 19.80
C PRO A 47 2.25 -10.72 19.52
N LYS A 48 1.43 -11.12 18.56
CA LYS A 48 0.25 -10.38 18.12
C LYS A 48 -0.91 -10.75 19.03
N ARG A 49 -1.57 -9.75 19.64
CA ARG A 49 -2.79 -9.97 20.42
C ARG A 49 -4.00 -9.38 19.70
N ASN A 50 -3.82 -8.26 19.02
CA ASN A 50 -4.87 -7.59 18.26
C ASN A 50 -4.24 -6.97 17.01
N ILE A 51 -4.42 -7.61 15.85
CA ILE A 51 -3.78 -7.21 14.59
C ILE A 51 -4.10 -5.76 14.21
N SER A 52 -5.36 -5.31 14.34
CA SER A 52 -5.72 -3.92 14.01
C SER A 52 -4.96 -2.90 14.88
N ARG A 53 -4.79 -3.19 16.18
CA ARG A 53 -4.07 -2.29 17.10
C ARG A 53 -2.56 -2.40 16.93
N ASP A 54 -2.04 -3.61 16.89
CA ASP A 54 -0.61 -3.88 16.92
C ASP A 54 0.06 -3.45 15.60
N PHE A 55 -0.67 -3.44 14.49
CA PHE A 55 -0.19 -2.91 13.21
C PHE A 55 -0.46 -1.41 13.04
N SER A 56 -1.30 -0.78 13.87
CA SER A 56 -1.72 0.62 13.66
C SER A 56 -0.56 1.63 13.61
N ASP A 57 0.59 1.31 14.22
CA ASP A 57 1.78 2.18 14.22
C ASP A 57 2.71 1.96 13.01
N GLY A 58 2.45 0.94 12.19
CA GLY A 58 3.21 0.61 10.99
C GLY A 58 4.53 -0.13 11.24
N VAL A 59 4.97 -0.33 12.50
CA VAL A 59 6.26 -1.00 12.76
C VAL A 59 6.17 -2.50 12.44
N LEU A 60 5.12 -3.18 12.91
CA LEU A 60 4.90 -4.58 12.57
C LEU A 60 4.70 -4.80 11.07
N MET A 61 4.05 -3.85 10.39
CA MET A 61 3.92 -3.91 8.93
C MET A 61 5.28 -3.77 8.25
N ALA A 62 6.18 -2.91 8.75
CA ALA A 62 7.52 -2.76 8.20
C ALA A 62 8.36 -4.03 8.38
N GLU A 63 8.26 -4.69 9.54
CA GLU A 63 8.90 -5.99 9.78
C GLU A 63 8.36 -7.06 8.83
N LEU A 64 7.04 -7.13 8.66
CA LEU A 64 6.38 -8.04 7.73
C LEU A 64 6.89 -7.86 6.30
N VAL A 65 7.02 -6.59 5.86
CA VAL A 65 7.58 -6.25 4.55
C VAL A 65 9.04 -6.69 4.45
N ASN A 66 9.87 -6.33 5.44
CA ASN A 66 11.29 -6.63 5.41
C ASN A 66 11.57 -8.15 5.40
N HIS A 67 10.73 -8.95 6.08
CA HIS A 67 10.83 -10.40 6.04
C HIS A 67 10.47 -10.98 4.67
N CYS A 68 9.41 -10.47 4.02
CA CYS A 68 8.98 -10.96 2.72
C CYS A 68 9.88 -10.50 1.57
N LEU A 69 10.36 -9.26 1.65
CA LEU A 69 11.14 -8.55 0.64
C LEU A 69 12.28 -7.77 1.32
N PRO A 70 13.38 -8.45 1.68
CA PRO A 70 14.52 -7.79 2.29
C PRO A 70 15.05 -6.72 1.33
N ARG A 71 15.43 -5.54 1.84
CA ARG A 71 15.88 -4.33 1.11
C ARG A 71 14.78 -3.37 0.62
N VAL A 72 13.49 -3.68 0.78
CA VAL A 72 12.42 -2.74 0.40
C VAL A 72 12.03 -1.83 1.56
N ALA A 73 12.03 -2.34 2.80
CA ALA A 73 11.72 -1.58 3.99
C ALA A 73 12.97 -1.35 4.84
N GLU A 74 13.26 -0.08 5.11
CA GLU A 74 14.28 0.35 6.06
C GLU A 74 13.66 0.49 7.46
N LEU A 75 13.83 -0.52 8.31
CA LEU A 75 13.18 -0.57 9.63
C LEU A 75 13.48 0.65 10.53
N HIS A 76 14.66 1.26 10.38
CA HIS A 76 15.06 2.43 11.16
C HIS A 76 14.19 3.68 10.88
N ASN A 77 13.48 3.73 9.75
CA ASN A 77 12.56 4.82 9.42
C ASN A 77 11.22 4.74 10.16
N TYR A 78 10.95 3.62 10.86
CA TYR A 78 9.68 3.37 11.53
C TYR A 78 9.90 3.18 13.03
N SER A 79 9.48 4.16 13.81
CA SER A 79 9.56 4.10 15.27
C SER A 79 8.20 3.78 15.87
N ALA A 80 8.17 2.96 16.92
CA ALA A 80 6.95 2.65 17.65
C ALA A 80 6.29 3.93 18.17
N ALA A 81 4.99 4.06 17.92
CA ALA A 81 4.29 5.33 18.13
C ALA A 81 2.87 5.13 18.66
N ASN A 82 2.51 5.91 19.66
CA ASN A 82 1.15 5.94 20.20
C ASN A 82 0.33 7.16 19.72
N SER A 83 1.00 8.23 19.26
CA SER A 83 0.34 9.42 18.71
C SER A 83 -0.14 9.16 17.27
N VAL A 84 -1.38 9.53 16.98
CA VAL A 84 -2.01 9.46 15.65
C VAL A 84 -1.13 10.13 14.57
N GLU A 85 -0.51 11.26 14.89
CA GLU A 85 0.35 12.00 13.95
C GLU A 85 1.59 11.19 13.57
N LYS A 86 2.25 10.59 14.56
CA LYS A 86 3.45 9.76 14.35
C LYS A 86 3.10 8.46 13.60
N LYS A 87 1.98 7.83 13.95
CA LYS A 87 1.48 6.65 13.22
C LYS A 87 1.18 7.01 11.75
N THR A 88 0.53 8.15 11.52
CA THR A 88 0.23 8.65 10.16
C THR A 88 1.52 8.90 9.39
N TYR A 89 2.53 9.51 10.00
CA TYR A 89 3.84 9.71 9.39
C TYR A 89 4.50 8.38 8.98
N ASN A 90 4.47 7.37 9.86
CA ASN A 90 5.00 6.04 9.56
C ASN A 90 4.29 5.43 8.33
N TRP A 91 2.96 5.43 8.34
CA TRP A 91 2.17 4.89 7.23
C TRP A 91 2.34 5.65 5.92
N GLN A 92 2.43 6.98 5.95
CA GLN A 92 2.73 7.79 4.76
C GLN A 92 4.14 7.52 4.21
N THR A 93 5.11 7.31 5.08
CA THR A 93 6.48 6.98 4.69
C THR A 93 6.54 5.59 4.06
N MET A 94 5.84 4.61 4.62
CA MET A 94 5.68 3.28 4.02
C MET A 94 4.96 3.35 2.68
N ASN A 95 3.90 4.15 2.56
CA ASN A 95 3.16 4.28 1.32
C ASN A 95 4.06 4.79 0.17
N ARG A 96 4.88 5.80 0.45
CA ARG A 96 5.81 6.40 -0.53
C ARG A 96 7.01 5.52 -0.85
N LYS A 97 7.68 4.97 0.16
CA LYS A 97 8.96 4.25 -0.02
C LYS A 97 8.77 2.76 -0.38
N VAL A 98 7.72 2.14 0.13
CA VAL A 98 7.51 0.68 0.06
C VAL A 98 6.35 0.35 -0.86
N PHE A 99 5.14 0.80 -0.54
CA PHE A 99 3.95 0.36 -1.27
C PHE A 99 3.94 0.81 -2.72
N HIS A 100 4.41 2.02 -3.00
CA HIS A 100 4.54 2.50 -4.38
C HIS A 100 5.38 1.55 -5.25
N ARG A 101 6.49 1.01 -4.71
CA ARG A 101 7.35 0.04 -5.40
C ARG A 101 6.69 -1.31 -5.64
N LEU A 102 5.68 -1.65 -4.85
CA LEU A 102 4.88 -2.87 -4.98
C LEU A 102 3.63 -2.66 -5.86
N GLY A 103 3.50 -1.50 -6.51
CA GLY A 103 2.30 -1.13 -7.26
C GLY A 103 1.07 -0.94 -6.36
N MET A 104 1.27 -0.62 -5.08
CA MET A 104 0.23 -0.32 -4.11
C MET A 104 0.24 1.18 -3.78
N GLN A 105 -0.93 1.77 -3.62
CA GLN A 105 -1.06 3.15 -3.18
C GLN A 105 -2.26 3.26 -2.25
N LEU A 106 -2.00 3.58 -0.99
CA LEU A 106 -3.04 3.85 0.00
C LEU A 106 -3.45 5.32 -0.09
N ASN A 107 -4.76 5.58 -0.05
CA ASN A 107 -5.25 6.95 0.04
C ASN A 107 -5.23 7.42 1.51
N GLN A 108 -5.50 8.72 1.73
CA GLN A 108 -5.44 9.30 3.07
C GLN A 108 -6.51 8.73 4.02
N LYS A 109 -7.67 8.35 3.49
CA LYS A 109 -8.72 7.69 4.27
C LYS A 109 -8.28 6.31 4.76
N ASP A 110 -7.66 5.51 3.90
CA ASP A 110 -7.19 4.17 4.26
C ASP A 110 -6.11 4.25 5.35
N ILE A 111 -5.19 5.21 5.22
CA ILE A 111 -4.17 5.47 6.24
C ILE A 111 -4.84 5.87 7.56
N SER A 112 -5.83 6.77 7.52
CA SER A 112 -6.58 7.20 8.71
C SER A 112 -7.30 6.02 9.39
N ASP A 113 -7.95 5.15 8.60
CA ASP A 113 -8.67 4.00 9.10
C ASP A 113 -7.70 3.00 9.78
N VAL A 114 -6.52 2.76 9.19
CA VAL A 114 -5.50 1.89 9.77
C VAL A 114 -4.89 2.49 11.04
N VAL A 115 -4.56 3.79 11.04
CA VAL A 115 -4.02 4.51 12.20
C VAL A 115 -4.99 4.49 13.38
N SER A 116 -6.29 4.57 13.08
CA SER A 116 -7.38 4.50 14.05
C SER A 116 -7.72 3.08 14.50
N ALA A 117 -6.92 2.07 14.06
CA ALA A 117 -7.14 0.66 14.32
C ALA A 117 -8.57 0.20 13.96
N GLN A 118 -9.14 0.75 12.88
CA GLN A 118 -10.47 0.34 12.41
C GLN A 118 -10.44 -1.15 12.04
N PRO A 119 -11.38 -1.96 12.55
CA PRO A 119 -11.47 -3.37 12.20
C PRO A 119 -11.54 -3.57 10.68
N GLY A 120 -10.76 -4.51 10.15
CA GLY A 120 -10.72 -4.80 8.73
C GLY A 120 -9.84 -3.85 7.90
N ALA A 121 -9.40 -2.71 8.43
CA ALA A 121 -8.60 -1.75 7.67
C ALA A 121 -7.20 -2.28 7.35
N VAL A 122 -6.49 -2.76 8.38
CA VAL A 122 -5.15 -3.31 8.19
C VAL A 122 -5.20 -4.63 7.43
N GLU A 123 -6.24 -5.43 7.63
CA GLU A 123 -6.40 -6.72 6.97
C GLU A 123 -6.51 -6.56 5.45
N ARG A 124 -7.21 -5.52 4.98
CA ARG A 124 -7.22 -5.16 3.55
C ARG A 124 -5.81 -4.84 3.03
N VAL A 125 -5.03 -4.07 3.79
CA VAL A 125 -3.64 -3.73 3.42
C VAL A 125 -2.75 -4.97 3.38
N ILE A 126 -2.82 -5.84 4.39
CA ILE A 126 -2.05 -7.08 4.48
C ILE A 126 -2.42 -8.03 3.34
N ARG A 127 -3.71 -8.14 3.00
CA ARG A 127 -4.18 -8.95 1.86
C ARG A 127 -3.58 -8.46 0.55
N LEU A 128 -3.65 -7.16 0.29
CA LEU A 128 -3.05 -6.56 -0.90
C LEU A 128 -1.55 -6.82 -0.95
N PHE A 129 -0.85 -6.62 0.18
CA PHE A 129 0.56 -6.90 0.30
C PHE A 129 0.90 -8.37 0.01
N ARG A 130 0.16 -9.32 0.60
CA ARG A 130 0.33 -10.77 0.36
C ARG A 130 0.17 -11.11 -1.13
N ARG A 131 -0.80 -10.49 -1.82
CA ARG A 131 -0.99 -10.64 -3.26
C ARG A 131 0.24 -10.15 -4.02
N GLN A 132 0.76 -8.95 -3.70
CA GLN A 132 1.94 -8.42 -4.37
C GLN A 132 3.20 -9.24 -4.11
N VAL A 133 3.40 -9.75 -2.90
CA VAL A 133 4.51 -10.67 -2.60
C VAL A 133 4.40 -11.95 -3.43
N ARG A 134 3.20 -12.51 -3.60
CA ARG A 134 2.99 -13.69 -4.44
C ARG A 134 3.33 -13.39 -5.91
N LEU A 135 2.90 -12.25 -6.44
CA LEU A 135 3.22 -11.82 -7.80
C LEU A 135 4.73 -11.60 -7.97
N ALA A 136 5.37 -10.88 -7.05
CA ALA A 136 6.81 -10.66 -7.05
C ALA A 136 7.61 -11.98 -7.04
N ARG A 137 7.14 -12.99 -6.29
CA ARG A 137 7.78 -14.33 -6.22
C ARG A 137 7.50 -15.19 -7.45
N ALA A 138 6.27 -15.19 -7.97
CA ALA A 138 5.90 -15.94 -9.18
C ALA A 138 6.66 -15.45 -10.42
N SER A 139 6.94 -14.15 -10.49
CA SER A 139 7.69 -13.53 -11.59
C SER A 139 9.21 -13.75 -11.53
N SER A 140 9.74 -14.52 -10.56
CA SER A 140 11.17 -14.89 -10.51
C SER A 140 11.61 -15.79 -11.69
N ALA A 141 10.69 -16.25 -12.54
CA ALA A 141 10.97 -16.99 -13.78
C ALA A 141 11.05 -16.10 -15.05
N GLY A 142 10.90 -14.77 -14.95
CA GLY A 142 11.03 -13.88 -16.11
C GLY A 142 10.64 -12.43 -15.84
N LEU A 143 11.66 -11.60 -15.54
CA LEU A 143 11.77 -10.13 -15.52
C LEU A 143 10.57 -9.20 -15.15
N ASN A 144 10.90 -8.19 -14.33
CA ASN A 144 10.25 -6.87 -14.19
C ASN A 144 8.90 -6.76 -13.43
N VAL A 145 8.95 -6.95 -12.10
CA VAL A 145 8.18 -6.05 -11.22
C VAL A 145 9.07 -4.84 -10.96
N VAL A 146 8.81 -3.74 -11.68
CA VAL A 146 9.33 -2.37 -11.50
C VAL A 146 10.51 -2.25 -10.51
N LEU A 147 11.71 -2.62 -10.98
CA LEU A 147 12.97 -1.95 -10.62
C LEU A 147 13.33 -0.97 -11.74
N LEU A 148 12.35 -0.25 -12.26
CA LEU A 148 12.54 0.93 -13.09
C LEU A 148 11.97 2.13 -12.33
N PHE A 149 12.62 2.52 -11.25
CA PHE A 149 12.59 3.92 -10.83
C PHE A 149 13.98 4.26 -10.31
N ASN A 150 14.65 5.03 -11.17
CA ASN A 150 15.92 5.70 -11.00
C ASN A 150 16.23 6.07 -9.55
N ASP A 151 17.40 5.63 -9.11
CA ASP A 151 18.15 6.34 -8.08
C ASP A 151 18.64 7.64 -8.72
N ASP A 152 17.93 8.75 -8.51
CA ASP A 152 18.56 10.06 -8.51
C ASP A 152 17.67 11.10 -7.81
N GLY A 153 18.31 11.92 -6.99
CA GLY A 153 18.03 13.36 -7.06
C GLY A 153 16.70 13.85 -6.53
N MET A 154 16.76 14.34 -5.30
CA MET A 154 16.11 15.57 -4.87
C MET A 154 15.77 16.54 -6.04
N GLY A 155 14.48 16.64 -6.39
CA GLY A 155 13.90 17.84 -6.98
C GLY A 155 13.41 17.76 -8.43
N LYS A 156 12.15 18.21 -8.56
CA LYS A 156 11.49 18.86 -9.72
C LYS A 156 10.73 17.99 -10.73
N ASP A 157 9.51 18.45 -10.92
CA ASP A 157 8.58 18.24 -12.03
C ASP A 157 8.16 16.81 -12.39
N SER A 158 6.96 16.45 -11.93
CA SER A 158 6.24 15.25 -12.34
C SER A 158 5.71 15.41 -13.76
N SER A 159 6.51 15.06 -14.75
CA SER A 159 6.04 14.70 -16.09
C SER A 159 6.73 13.42 -16.57
N GLU A 160 5.88 12.47 -16.99
CA GLU A 160 6.16 11.29 -17.82
C GLU A 160 7.16 10.25 -17.34
N VAL A 161 6.67 9.02 -17.06
CA VAL A 161 7.19 7.82 -17.75
C VAL A 161 6.06 6.80 -17.94
N PHE A 162 5.81 6.46 -19.20
CA PHE A 162 4.96 5.39 -19.73
C PHE A 162 5.48 4.00 -19.37
N VAL A 163 4.62 2.97 -19.32
CA VAL A 163 4.86 1.71 -20.05
C VAL A 163 3.50 1.10 -20.48
N CYS A 164 3.48 0.58 -21.71
CA CYS A 164 2.40 -0.07 -22.47
C CYS A 164 1.43 -0.97 -21.70
#